data_AF-A0A5R9MQB7-F1
#
_entry.id   AF-A0A5R9MQB7-F1
#
_cell.length_a   1.000
_cell.length_b   1.000
_cell.length_c   1.000
_cell.angle_alpha   90.00
_cell.angle_beta   90.00
_cell.angle_gamma   90.00
#
_symmetry.space_group_name_H-M   'P 1'
#
loop_
_entity.id
_entity.type
_entity.pdbx_description
1 polymer ?
#
loop_
_entity_poly.entity_id
_entity_poly.type
_entity_poly.pdbx_seq_one_letter_code
_entity_poly.pdbx_strand_id
1 'polypeptide(L)'
;LNGGAGADSLIGGEGDDTYSVDNTGDIVTEAADEGTDTVRATSASYTLAANLENLSYIGTAAFTGTGNELANTIRGGAGADTLDGKAGADSLIGGAGNDIYIVDNVGDVVTEVLNEGTDLIKTALSSYTLGNNVENLLFTGSGSFSGTGNALVNTITGGAGNDTLDGGIGNDTLAGGAGNDTLIGGAGSDTLSGGTGDDIYVVDIATDVVIENANEGTDTVQTALASYTLGNNVENLTYTGSASFTGAGNALANTIIGGAFNDTLNGGAGADSLIGGDGNDTYIVDNAGDIVTEAADEGTDTVRTTLASYTLGSDVENLTYIGTVAFAGTGNDLDNTIIGGVANDTLSGGVGHDTLNGGGGADHLIGGAGDDTYIVDNAGDIVTENANEGIDTVRTNLSAHTLAANVENLTYIG
;
A
#
# COMPACT_ATOMS: atom_id res chain seq x y z
N LEU A 1 17.58 -33.40 42.66
CA LEU A 1 18.30 -34.67 42.44
C LEU A 1 19.25 -34.55 41.23
N ASN A 2 20.29 -35.39 41.11
CA ASN A 2 21.22 -35.39 39.97
C ASN A 2 21.43 -36.83 39.49
N GLY A 3 21.09 -37.12 38.22
CA GLY A 3 21.28 -38.45 37.61
C GLY A 3 22.76 -38.76 37.36
N GLY A 4 23.52 -37.74 36.98
CA GLY A 4 24.87 -37.91 36.46
C GLY A 4 24.82 -38.46 35.03
N ALA A 5 25.95 -39.00 34.57
CA ALA A 5 26.07 -39.47 33.20
C ALA A 5 25.35 -40.82 32.99
N GLY A 6 24.50 -40.88 31.97
CA GLY A 6 23.77 -42.10 31.64
C GLY A 6 22.32 -41.74 31.33
N ALA A 7 21.46 -42.75 31.18
CA ALA A 7 20.01 -42.50 31.18
C ALA A 7 19.50 -42.84 32.57
N ASP A 8 19.02 -41.83 33.30
CA ASP A 8 18.62 -41.96 34.70
C ASP A 8 17.12 -41.76 34.90
N SER A 9 16.62 -42.25 36.05
CA SER A 9 15.24 -42.01 36.49
C SER A 9 15.26 -41.28 37.82
N LEU A 10 14.64 -40.11 37.87
CA LEU A 10 14.64 -39.19 39.00
C LEU A 10 13.21 -38.97 39.49
N ILE A 11 13.00 -39.07 40.80
CA ILE A 11 11.71 -38.89 41.49
C ILE A 11 12.01 -38.12 42.78
N GLY A 12 11.50 -36.90 42.93
CA GLY A 12 11.73 -36.08 44.14
C GLY A 12 10.63 -36.20 45.19
N GLY A 13 9.37 -36.30 44.76
CA GLY A 13 8.22 -36.44 45.65
C GLY A 13 7.73 -35.07 46.16
N GLU A 14 7.14 -35.01 47.36
CA GLU A 14 6.60 -33.75 47.88
C GLU A 14 7.67 -32.66 48.10
N GLY A 15 7.36 -31.44 47.68
CA GLY A 15 8.15 -30.23 47.83
C GLY A 15 8.58 -29.65 46.48
N ASP A 16 9.21 -28.47 46.51
CA ASP A 16 9.83 -27.90 45.31
C ASP A 16 11.20 -28.56 45.10
N ASP A 17 11.30 -29.45 44.13
CA ASP A 17 12.53 -30.16 43.81
C ASP A 17 13.26 -29.57 42.59
N THR A 18 14.55 -29.89 42.51
CA THR A 18 15.41 -29.46 41.38
C THR A 18 16.19 -30.64 40.82
N TYR A 19 15.90 -31.02 39.58
CA TYR A 19 16.50 -32.15 38.85
C TYR A 19 17.61 -31.67 37.94
N SER A 20 18.79 -32.28 37.98
CA SER A 20 19.85 -32.07 36.99
C SER A 20 19.84 -33.23 36.01
N VAL A 21 19.62 -32.92 34.73
CA VAL A 21 19.59 -33.88 33.62
C VAL A 21 20.70 -33.55 32.62
N ASP A 22 21.45 -34.56 32.19
CA ASP A 22 22.58 -34.41 31.27
C ASP A 22 22.48 -35.29 30.02
N ASN A 23 21.47 -36.15 29.99
CA ASN A 23 21.22 -37.08 28.90
C ASN A 23 19.77 -36.97 28.42
N THR A 24 19.56 -37.10 27.12
CA THR A 24 18.21 -37.10 26.54
C THR A 24 17.38 -38.32 26.95
N GLY A 25 18.01 -39.35 27.50
CA GLY A 25 17.36 -40.52 28.09
C GLY A 25 16.95 -40.34 29.55
N ASP A 26 17.26 -39.21 30.20
CA ASP A 26 16.87 -38.96 31.58
C ASP A 26 15.36 -38.73 31.70
N ILE A 27 14.72 -39.43 32.63
CA ILE A 27 13.28 -39.37 32.90
C ILE A 27 13.07 -38.81 34.31
N VAL A 28 12.39 -37.68 34.39
CA VAL A 28 11.88 -37.12 35.66
C VAL A 28 10.41 -37.50 35.80
N THR A 29 9.98 -37.92 36.99
CA THR A 29 8.60 -38.34 37.25
C THR A 29 8.10 -37.72 38.55
N GLU A 30 7.16 -36.79 38.43
CA GLU A 30 6.49 -36.12 39.55
C GLU A 30 4.99 -36.39 39.53
N ALA A 31 4.38 -36.50 40.72
CA ALA A 31 2.93 -36.59 40.83
C ALA A 31 2.29 -35.19 40.85
N ALA A 32 0.99 -35.15 40.60
CA ALA A 32 0.24 -33.91 40.68
C ALA A 32 0.21 -33.36 42.11
N ASP A 33 0.22 -32.04 42.24
CA ASP A 33 0.17 -31.32 43.52
C ASP A 33 1.36 -31.57 44.46
N GLU A 34 2.50 -32.08 43.95
CA GLU A 34 3.68 -32.34 44.77
C GLU A 34 4.60 -31.12 44.96
N GLY A 35 4.49 -30.06 44.16
CA GLY A 35 5.33 -28.87 44.35
C GLY A 35 5.37 -27.97 43.12
N THR A 36 6.36 -27.07 43.09
CA THR A 36 6.78 -26.37 41.87
C THR A 36 8.22 -26.77 41.54
N ASP A 37 8.36 -27.58 40.51
CA ASP A 37 9.57 -28.32 40.24
C ASP A 37 10.40 -27.73 39.12
N THR A 38 11.72 -27.92 39.20
CA THR A 38 12.67 -27.39 38.23
C THR A 38 13.56 -28.46 37.63
N VAL A 39 13.52 -28.59 36.30
CA VAL A 39 14.50 -29.36 35.54
C VAL A 39 15.61 -28.43 35.04
N ARG A 40 16.85 -28.75 35.39
CA ARG A 40 18.09 -28.11 34.95
C ARG A 40 18.76 -29.00 33.91
N ALA A 41 18.63 -28.65 32.65
CA ALA A 41 19.14 -29.44 31.54
C ALA A 41 20.53 -28.97 31.08
N THR A 42 21.39 -29.93 30.75
CA THR A 42 22.64 -29.69 30.00
C THR A 42 22.68 -30.44 28.65
N SER A 43 21.69 -31.30 28.39
CA SER A 43 21.45 -31.93 27.08
C SER A 43 20.96 -30.89 26.05
N ALA A 44 21.21 -31.14 24.77
CA ALA A 44 20.80 -30.25 23.68
C ALA A 44 19.28 -30.16 23.48
N SER A 45 18.52 -31.06 24.09
CA SER A 45 17.06 -30.99 24.13
C SER A 45 16.52 -31.60 25.40
N TYR A 46 15.33 -31.13 25.82
CA TYR A 46 14.57 -31.74 26.91
C TYR A 46 13.07 -31.43 26.77
N THR A 47 12.23 -32.40 27.11
CA THR A 47 10.77 -32.24 27.16
C THR A 47 10.31 -32.51 28.58
N LEU A 48 9.59 -31.56 29.19
CA LEU A 48 9.00 -31.75 30.51
C LEU A 48 7.96 -32.87 30.46
N ALA A 49 8.06 -33.82 31.38
CA ALA A 49 6.96 -34.74 31.69
C ALA A 49 5.81 -33.97 32.35
N ALA A 50 4.64 -34.61 32.50
CA ALA A 50 3.52 -34.00 33.21
C ALA A 50 3.89 -33.60 34.65
N ASN A 51 3.20 -32.58 35.18
CA ASN A 51 3.38 -32.06 36.55
C ASN A 51 4.74 -31.39 36.82
N LEU A 52 5.48 -31.02 35.78
CA LEU A 52 6.70 -30.22 35.92
C LEU A 52 6.45 -28.81 35.41
N GLU A 53 6.89 -27.79 36.15
CA GLU A 53 6.59 -26.40 35.83
C GLU A 53 7.78 -25.67 35.20
N ASN A 54 9.01 -25.96 35.61
CA ASN A 54 10.17 -25.16 35.19
C ASN A 54 11.21 -25.97 34.44
N LEU A 55 11.66 -25.46 33.30
CA LEU A 55 12.78 -25.97 32.53
C LEU A 55 13.83 -24.87 32.38
N SER A 56 15.07 -25.15 32.77
CA SER A 56 16.20 -24.23 32.61
C SER A 56 17.37 -24.94 31.97
N TYR A 57 17.78 -24.47 30.80
CA TYR A 57 19.02 -24.88 30.16
C TYR A 57 20.21 -24.13 30.78
N ILE A 58 21.33 -24.82 30.96
CA ILE A 58 22.54 -24.28 31.63
C ILE A 58 23.79 -24.48 30.76
N GLY A 59 23.60 -24.98 29.54
CA GLY A 59 24.65 -24.98 28.54
C GLY A 59 24.72 -23.66 27.79
N THR A 60 25.60 -23.62 26.80
CA THR A 60 25.82 -22.46 25.92
C THR A 60 25.63 -22.80 24.44
N ALA A 61 25.20 -24.02 24.14
CA ALA A 61 24.90 -24.47 22.78
C ALA A 61 23.41 -24.23 22.48
N ALA A 62 23.00 -24.43 21.24
CA ALA A 62 21.59 -24.46 20.88
C ALA A 62 20.83 -25.52 21.68
N PHE A 63 19.66 -25.16 22.18
CA PHE A 63 18.79 -25.96 23.02
C PHE A 63 17.37 -26.03 22.45
N THR A 64 16.75 -27.20 22.52
CA THR A 64 15.31 -27.37 22.27
C THR A 64 14.59 -27.71 23.57
N GLY A 65 13.86 -26.74 24.11
CA GLY A 65 13.06 -26.90 25.32
C GLY A 65 11.59 -27.06 25.00
N THR A 66 10.97 -28.12 25.48
CA THR A 66 9.53 -28.35 25.30
C THR A 66 8.84 -28.50 26.66
N GLY A 67 7.77 -27.75 26.85
CA GLY A 67 6.88 -27.81 28.00
C GLY A 67 5.89 -28.96 27.94
N ASN A 68 4.79 -28.80 28.68
CA ASN A 68 3.67 -29.72 28.83
C ASN A 68 2.35 -28.92 28.88
N GLU A 69 1.26 -29.52 29.36
CA GLU A 69 -0.05 -28.85 29.37
C GLU A 69 -0.21 -27.77 30.48
N LEU A 70 0.80 -27.58 31.34
CA LEU A 70 0.78 -26.61 32.43
C LEU A 70 1.35 -25.25 32.00
N ALA A 71 1.15 -24.23 32.83
CA ALA A 71 1.87 -22.96 32.71
C ALA A 71 3.33 -23.16 33.11
N ASN A 72 4.20 -23.35 32.12
CA ASN A 72 5.61 -23.59 32.28
C ASN A 72 6.44 -22.31 32.24
N THR A 73 7.56 -22.31 32.97
CA THR A 73 8.65 -21.35 32.75
C THR A 73 9.81 -22.07 32.08
N ILE A 74 10.10 -21.72 30.83
CA ILE A 74 11.17 -22.30 30.04
C ILE A 74 12.25 -21.24 29.81
N ARG A 75 13.48 -21.53 30.26
CA ARG A 75 14.65 -20.67 30.08
C ARG A 75 15.72 -21.37 29.25
N GLY A 76 16.07 -20.77 28.12
CA GLY A 76 17.22 -21.10 27.28
C GLY A 76 18.55 -20.64 27.88
N GLY A 77 19.57 -20.58 27.03
CA GLY A 77 20.95 -20.26 27.37
C GLY A 77 21.51 -19.12 26.51
N ALA A 78 22.70 -19.35 25.94
CA ALA A 78 23.39 -18.39 25.09
C ALA A 78 23.49 -18.85 23.62
N GLY A 79 22.83 -19.97 23.29
CA GLY A 79 22.78 -20.54 21.95
C GLY A 79 21.50 -20.13 21.25
N ALA A 80 21.37 -20.47 19.96
CA ALA A 80 20.12 -20.30 19.23
C ALA A 80 19.13 -21.39 19.66
N ASP A 81 18.21 -21.04 20.53
CA ASP A 81 17.32 -21.95 21.22
C ASP A 81 15.94 -22.00 20.57
N THR A 82 15.21 -23.09 20.81
CA THR A 82 13.82 -23.26 20.38
C THR A 82 12.98 -23.66 21.57
N LEU A 83 12.07 -22.78 21.97
CA LEU A 83 11.24 -22.93 23.16
C LEU A 83 9.77 -23.09 22.76
N ASP A 84 9.16 -24.18 23.22
CA ASP A 84 7.77 -24.56 22.90
C ASP A 84 7.05 -24.92 24.19
N GLY A 85 6.21 -24.00 24.68
CA GLY A 85 5.48 -24.15 25.93
C GLY A 85 4.37 -25.21 25.87
N LYS A 86 3.80 -25.45 24.68
CA LYS A 86 2.52 -26.13 24.44
C LYS A 86 1.34 -25.31 24.95
N ALA A 87 0.20 -25.97 25.18
CA ALA A 87 -1.09 -25.31 25.40
C ALA A 87 -1.20 -24.46 26.69
N GLY A 88 -0.17 -24.44 27.56
CA GLY A 88 -0.12 -23.68 28.81
C GLY A 88 -0.15 -22.16 28.59
N ALA A 89 -0.11 -21.38 29.67
CA ALA A 89 0.18 -19.95 29.58
C ALA A 89 1.61 -19.75 30.07
N ASP A 90 2.54 -19.77 29.12
CA ASP A 90 3.94 -20.08 29.40
C ASP A 90 4.83 -18.84 29.45
N SER A 91 5.89 -18.87 30.26
CA SER A 91 6.94 -17.87 30.26
C SER A 91 8.15 -18.42 29.48
N LEU A 92 8.39 -17.92 28.28
CA LEU A 92 9.49 -18.33 27.42
C LEU A 92 10.61 -17.27 27.46
N ILE A 93 11.81 -17.69 27.86
CA ILE A 93 12.98 -16.81 28.05
C ILE A 93 14.16 -17.42 27.29
N GLY A 94 14.50 -16.90 26.12
CA GLY A 94 15.52 -17.42 25.22
C GLY A 94 16.93 -17.20 25.76
N GLY A 95 17.25 -15.94 26.04
CA GLY A 95 18.56 -15.52 26.50
C GLY A 95 19.36 -14.98 25.33
N ALA A 96 20.68 -15.22 25.31
CA ALA A 96 21.48 -14.78 24.17
C ALA A 96 21.40 -15.78 23.03
N GLY A 97 21.51 -15.32 21.79
CA GLY A 97 21.35 -16.14 20.60
C GLY A 97 20.15 -15.69 19.79
N ASN A 98 19.97 -16.30 18.62
CA ASN A 98 18.80 -16.05 17.79
C ASN A 98 17.79 -17.15 18.09
N ASP A 99 16.79 -16.83 18.88
CA ASP A 99 15.89 -17.79 19.48
C ASP A 99 14.56 -17.91 18.72
N ILE A 100 13.93 -19.06 18.85
CA ILE A 100 12.63 -19.37 18.27
C ILE A 100 11.65 -19.68 19.39
N TYR A 101 10.56 -18.92 19.40
CA TYR A 101 9.44 -19.08 20.31
C TYR A 101 8.25 -19.64 19.58
N ILE A 102 7.75 -20.81 20.00
CA ILE A 102 6.48 -21.34 19.53
C ILE A 102 5.41 -20.88 20.51
N VAL A 103 4.59 -19.93 20.06
CA VAL A 103 3.51 -19.34 20.85
C VAL A 103 2.17 -19.86 20.32
N ASP A 104 1.51 -20.69 21.11
CA ASP A 104 0.23 -21.32 20.73
C ASP A 104 -0.92 -20.96 21.69
N ASN A 105 -0.62 -20.25 22.78
CA ASN A 105 -1.58 -19.72 23.72
C ASN A 105 -1.45 -18.20 23.85
N VAL A 106 -2.59 -17.51 23.90
CA VAL A 106 -2.64 -16.04 24.09
C VAL A 106 -2.09 -15.58 25.45
N GLY A 107 -1.94 -16.49 26.40
CA GLY A 107 -1.35 -16.26 27.72
C GLY A 107 0.17 -16.41 27.75
N ASP A 108 0.80 -16.84 26.65
CA ASP A 108 2.26 -16.97 26.58
C ASP A 108 2.93 -15.60 26.65
N VAL A 109 4.03 -15.54 27.38
CA VAL A 109 4.86 -14.35 27.57
C VAL A 109 6.28 -14.66 27.14
N VAL A 110 6.70 -14.02 26.05
CA VAL A 110 8.10 -14.03 25.60
C VAL A 110 8.86 -12.89 26.27
N THR A 111 10.02 -13.20 26.84
CA THR A 111 10.90 -12.23 27.47
C THR A 111 12.26 -12.23 26.81
N GLU A 112 12.59 -11.12 26.15
CA GLU A 112 13.87 -10.87 25.51
C GLU A 112 14.57 -9.62 26.03
N VAL A 113 15.90 -9.58 25.89
CA VAL A 113 16.74 -8.47 26.35
C VAL A 113 17.47 -7.82 25.17
N LEU A 114 17.71 -6.51 25.30
CA LEU A 114 18.33 -5.72 24.25
C LEU A 114 19.73 -6.24 23.85
N ASN A 115 19.92 -6.46 22.54
CA ASN A 115 21.15 -6.95 21.91
C ASN A 115 21.51 -8.41 22.24
N GLU A 116 20.52 -9.24 22.58
CA GLU A 116 20.76 -10.67 22.83
C GLU A 116 20.64 -11.55 21.57
N GLY A 117 20.03 -11.05 20.49
CA GLY A 117 20.10 -11.69 19.19
C GLY A 117 19.13 -11.10 18.18
N THR A 118 18.61 -11.96 17.32
CA THR A 118 17.53 -11.66 16.38
C THR A 118 16.53 -12.79 16.45
N ASP A 119 15.38 -12.52 17.04
CA ASP A 119 14.50 -13.57 17.56
C ASP A 119 13.24 -13.72 16.73
N LEU A 120 12.63 -14.90 16.79
CA LEU A 120 11.49 -15.29 15.97
C LEU A 120 10.34 -15.84 16.81
N ILE A 121 9.18 -15.20 16.70
CA ILE A 121 7.91 -15.78 17.10
C ILE A 121 7.34 -16.61 15.95
N LYS A 122 6.98 -17.86 16.24
CA LYS A 122 6.15 -18.70 15.38
C LYS A 122 4.81 -18.92 16.07
N THR A 123 3.73 -18.55 15.42
CA THR A 123 2.40 -18.68 16.03
C THR A 123 1.33 -19.05 15.03
N ALA A 124 0.32 -19.81 15.47
CA ALA A 124 -0.91 -20.05 14.74
C ALA A 124 -2.11 -19.28 15.34
N LEU A 125 -1.85 -18.40 16.32
CA LEU A 125 -2.86 -17.53 16.90
C LEU A 125 -3.37 -16.54 15.84
N SER A 126 -4.66 -16.19 15.89
CA SER A 126 -5.27 -15.25 14.94
C SER A 126 -4.69 -13.83 15.03
N SER A 127 -4.00 -13.49 16.12
CA SER A 127 -3.34 -12.20 16.26
C SER A 127 -2.16 -12.28 17.22
N TYR A 128 -1.12 -11.51 16.93
CA TYR A 128 0.06 -11.38 17.79
C TYR A 128 0.73 -10.01 17.62
N THR A 129 1.20 -9.43 18.73
CA THR A 129 1.99 -8.20 18.74
C THR A 129 3.37 -8.52 19.29
N LEU A 130 4.43 -8.16 18.56
CA LEU A 130 5.79 -8.36 19.01
C LEU A 130 6.07 -7.57 20.29
N GLY A 131 6.57 -8.27 21.31
CA GLY A 131 7.11 -7.65 22.51
C GLY A 131 8.41 -6.89 22.23
N ASN A 132 8.95 -6.20 23.22
CA ASN A 132 10.24 -5.53 23.10
C ASN A 132 11.36 -6.52 22.77
N ASN A 133 12.34 -6.08 21.98
CA ASN A 133 13.55 -6.85 21.65
C ASN A 133 13.28 -8.13 20.83
N VAL A 134 12.13 -8.24 20.17
CA VAL A 134 11.85 -9.34 19.24
C VAL A 134 11.63 -8.76 17.85
N GLU A 135 12.34 -9.29 16.86
CA GLU A 135 12.39 -8.72 15.52
C GLU A 135 11.45 -9.43 14.55
N ASN A 136 11.27 -10.76 14.65
CA ASN A 136 10.57 -11.51 13.62
C ASN A 136 9.28 -12.15 14.12
N LEU A 137 8.25 -12.11 13.27
CA LEU A 137 6.96 -12.76 13.46
C LEU A 137 6.64 -13.62 12.23
N LEU A 138 6.33 -14.89 12.45
CA LEU A 138 5.87 -15.81 11.42
C LEU A 138 4.55 -16.46 11.84
N PHE A 139 3.51 -16.25 11.06
CA PHE A 139 2.27 -16.99 11.21
C PHE A 139 2.36 -18.37 10.53
N THR A 140 2.07 -19.43 11.28
CA THR A 140 2.10 -20.81 10.82
C THR A 140 0.67 -21.35 10.76
N GLY A 141 -0.07 -21.00 9.70
CA GLY A 141 -1.44 -21.46 9.50
C GLY A 141 -2.07 -20.97 8.20
N SER A 142 -3.40 -21.09 8.10
CA SER A 142 -4.18 -20.74 6.90
C SER A 142 -5.43 -19.89 7.21
N GLY A 143 -5.45 -19.28 8.39
CA GLY A 143 -6.52 -18.36 8.78
C GLY A 143 -6.08 -16.93 8.49
N SER A 144 -7.02 -15.99 8.58
CA SER A 144 -6.67 -14.57 8.62
C SER A 144 -5.99 -14.21 9.93
N PHE A 145 -4.82 -13.59 9.83
CA PHE A 145 -3.97 -13.18 10.94
C PHE A 145 -3.89 -11.66 11.08
N SER A 146 -3.65 -11.19 12.30
CA SER A 146 -3.29 -9.80 12.57
C SER A 146 -1.96 -9.72 13.31
N GLY A 147 -0.93 -9.23 12.62
CA GLY A 147 0.42 -9.08 13.14
C GLY A 147 0.76 -7.62 13.37
N THR A 148 1.38 -7.29 14.51
CA THR A 148 1.93 -5.96 14.77
C THR A 148 3.37 -6.06 15.23
N GLY A 149 4.25 -5.28 14.60
CA GLY A 149 5.65 -5.12 15.00
C GLY A 149 5.80 -4.22 16.22
N ASN A 150 7.02 -3.70 16.40
CA ASN A 150 7.38 -2.83 17.51
C ASN A 150 8.16 -1.61 17.00
N ALA A 151 9.23 -1.19 17.68
CA ALA A 151 10.04 -0.03 17.30
C ALA A 151 11.39 -0.40 16.66
N LEU A 152 11.60 -1.69 16.41
CA LEU A 152 12.81 -2.25 15.82
C LEU A 152 12.62 -2.42 14.32
N VAL A 153 13.64 -2.95 13.64
CA VAL A 153 13.48 -3.45 12.28
C VAL A 153 12.84 -4.82 12.36
N ASN A 154 11.57 -4.91 11.97
CA ASN A 154 10.78 -6.11 12.04
C ASN A 154 10.71 -6.85 10.70
N THR A 155 10.69 -8.18 10.75
CA THR A 155 10.24 -9.02 9.62
C THR A 155 8.97 -9.73 10.02
N ILE A 156 7.86 -9.40 9.36
CA ILE A 156 6.55 -9.99 9.63
C ILE A 156 6.12 -10.76 8.40
N THR A 157 5.93 -12.07 8.55
CA THR A 157 5.43 -12.96 7.51
C THR A 157 4.07 -13.51 7.94
N GLY A 158 3.04 -13.16 7.17
CA GLY A 158 1.72 -13.74 7.23
C GLY A 158 1.71 -15.20 6.76
N GLY A 159 0.54 -15.66 6.33
CA GLY A 159 0.31 -17.03 5.92
C GLY A 159 -0.56 -17.13 4.69
N ALA A 160 -1.46 -18.10 4.71
CA ALA A 160 -2.61 -18.08 3.81
C ALA A 160 -3.80 -17.49 4.57
N GLY A 161 -4.71 -16.80 3.88
CA GLY A 161 -5.80 -16.05 4.48
C GLY A 161 -5.67 -14.57 4.15
N ASN A 162 -6.66 -13.79 4.58
CA ASN A 162 -6.61 -12.33 4.41
C ASN A 162 -6.00 -11.74 5.68
N ASP A 163 -4.72 -11.43 5.64
CA ASP A 163 -3.92 -10.99 6.78
C ASP A 163 -3.90 -9.46 6.91
N THR A 164 -3.67 -8.97 8.12
CA THR A 164 -3.44 -7.55 8.38
C THR A 164 -2.14 -7.40 9.16
N LEU A 165 -1.12 -6.87 8.51
CA LEU A 165 0.23 -6.74 9.05
C LEU A 165 0.58 -5.27 9.22
N ASP A 166 1.05 -4.89 10.41
CA ASP A 166 1.51 -3.54 10.75
C ASP A 166 2.95 -3.62 11.24
N GLY A 167 3.89 -2.97 10.53
CA GLY A 167 5.31 -2.95 10.88
C GLY A 167 5.60 -2.15 12.15
N GLY A 168 4.85 -1.07 12.36
CA GLY A 168 5.00 -0.18 13.50
C GLY A 168 6.00 0.94 13.22
N ILE A 169 7.10 0.97 13.95
CA ILE A 169 8.20 1.92 13.71
C ILE A 169 9.42 1.09 13.37
N GLY A 170 10.15 1.45 12.32
CA GLY A 170 11.26 0.63 11.89
C GLY A 170 11.49 0.77 10.40
N ASN A 171 12.45 0.02 9.88
CA ASN A 171 12.54 -0.18 8.44
C ASN A 171 12.16 -1.63 8.21
N ASP A 172 10.87 -1.89 8.11
CA ASP A 172 10.29 -3.20 8.28
C ASP A 172 10.17 -3.95 6.95
N THR A 173 10.03 -5.27 7.04
CA THR A 173 9.76 -6.14 5.89
C THR A 173 8.50 -6.94 6.16
N LEU A 174 7.46 -6.68 5.40
CA LEU A 174 6.14 -7.31 5.52
C LEU A 174 5.89 -8.20 4.31
N ALA A 175 5.52 -9.45 4.56
CA ALA A 175 5.11 -10.40 3.54
C ALA A 175 3.71 -10.96 3.90
N GLY A 176 2.68 -10.66 3.11
CA GLY A 176 1.30 -11.09 3.33
C GLY A 176 1.14 -12.59 3.12
N GLY A 177 1.48 -13.07 1.92
CA GLY A 177 1.44 -14.47 1.55
C GLY A 177 0.37 -14.74 0.50
N ALA A 178 -0.69 -15.45 0.87
CA ALA A 178 -1.76 -15.79 -0.06
C ALA A 178 -3.13 -15.44 0.52
N GLY A 179 -3.93 -14.71 -0.25
CA GLY A 179 -5.19 -14.12 0.19
C GLY A 179 -5.12 -12.62 0.01
N ASN A 180 -6.19 -11.91 0.38
CA ASN A 180 -6.26 -10.47 0.20
C ASN A 180 -5.77 -9.78 1.47
N ASP A 181 -4.51 -9.39 1.47
CA ASP A 181 -3.78 -8.90 2.62
C ASP A 181 -3.80 -7.37 2.72
N THR A 182 -3.59 -6.85 3.92
CA THR A 182 -3.39 -5.41 4.18
C THR A 182 -2.07 -5.23 4.90
N LEU A 183 -1.13 -4.55 4.25
CA LEU A 183 0.21 -4.30 4.75
C LEU A 183 0.37 -2.80 5.06
N ILE A 184 0.60 -2.50 6.32
CA ILE A 184 0.85 -1.16 6.85
C ILE A 184 2.32 -1.11 7.24
N GLY A 185 3.15 -0.41 6.46
CA GLY A 185 4.58 -0.27 6.78
C GLY A 185 4.77 0.43 8.13
N GLY A 186 4.14 1.59 8.26
CA GLY A 186 4.28 2.43 9.44
C GLY A 186 5.46 3.37 9.29
N ALA A 187 6.07 3.78 10.40
CA ALA A 187 7.09 4.81 10.35
C ALA A 187 8.47 4.24 10.02
N GLY A 188 8.99 4.59 8.85
CA GLY A 188 10.37 4.37 8.43
C GLY A 188 10.41 3.81 7.02
N SER A 189 11.55 3.30 6.54
CA SER A 189 11.64 2.84 5.15
C SER A 189 11.30 1.36 5.05
N ASP A 190 10.06 1.06 4.65
CA ASP A 190 9.54 -0.30 4.69
C ASP A 190 9.58 -1.01 3.34
N THR A 191 9.53 -2.33 3.37
CA THR A 191 9.39 -3.20 2.19
C THR A 191 8.14 -4.04 2.35
N LEU A 192 7.18 -3.88 1.44
CA LEU A 192 5.87 -4.51 1.50
C LEU A 192 5.70 -5.45 0.30
N SER A 193 5.36 -6.72 0.55
CA SER A 193 5.05 -7.72 -0.47
C SER A 193 3.77 -8.44 -0.07
N GLY A 194 2.68 -8.21 -0.81
CA GLY A 194 1.37 -8.79 -0.55
C GLY A 194 1.36 -10.27 -0.91
N GLY A 195 1.78 -10.60 -2.13
CA GLY A 195 1.84 -11.98 -2.61
C GLY A 195 0.63 -12.27 -3.49
N THR A 196 0.03 -13.46 -3.41
CA THR A 196 -1.10 -13.77 -4.28
C THR A 196 -2.43 -13.34 -3.65
N GLY A 197 -3.28 -12.63 -4.38
CA GLY A 197 -4.56 -12.10 -3.90
C GLY A 197 -4.65 -10.62 -4.22
N ASP A 198 -5.80 -10.00 -3.94
CA ASP A 198 -5.96 -8.57 -4.16
C ASP A 198 -5.56 -7.84 -2.86
N ASP A 199 -4.35 -7.27 -2.85
CA ASP A 199 -3.70 -6.74 -1.66
C ASP A 199 -3.80 -5.21 -1.53
N ILE A 200 -3.67 -4.73 -0.29
CA ILE A 200 -3.62 -3.30 0.04
C ILE A 200 -2.26 -2.98 0.68
N TYR A 201 -1.53 -2.07 0.07
CA TYR A 201 -0.29 -1.48 0.56
C TYR A 201 -0.55 -0.07 1.08
N VAL A 202 -0.38 0.17 2.39
CA VAL A 202 -0.46 1.51 2.97
C VAL A 202 0.94 2.11 3.03
N VAL A 203 1.19 3.09 2.16
CA VAL A 203 2.47 3.78 2.00
C VAL A 203 2.37 5.19 2.58
N ASP A 204 3.11 5.45 3.65
CA ASP A 204 3.05 6.73 4.38
C ASP A 204 4.33 7.58 4.22
N ILE A 205 5.42 6.99 3.70
CA ILE A 205 6.66 7.70 3.37
C ILE A 205 7.16 7.34 1.96
N ALA A 206 7.79 8.31 1.31
CA ALA A 206 8.28 8.15 -0.07
C ALA A 206 9.40 7.10 -0.23
N THR A 207 9.96 6.59 0.87
CA THR A 207 11.02 5.57 0.86
C THR A 207 10.50 4.15 0.94
N ASP A 208 9.20 3.95 1.14
CA ASP A 208 8.63 2.61 1.15
C ASP A 208 8.72 1.97 -0.23
N VAL A 209 8.92 0.66 -0.24
CA VAL A 209 9.03 -0.14 -1.45
C VAL A 209 7.91 -1.17 -1.46
N VAL A 210 7.02 -1.03 -2.45
CA VAL A 210 6.04 -2.06 -2.80
C VAL A 210 6.68 -3.02 -3.80
N ILE A 211 6.63 -4.32 -3.49
CA ILE A 211 7.10 -5.40 -4.34
C ILE A 211 5.89 -6.21 -4.80
N GLU A 212 5.64 -6.17 -6.10
CA GLU A 212 4.52 -6.87 -6.74
C GLU A 212 5.02 -7.67 -7.95
N ASN A 213 4.60 -8.93 -8.09
CA ASN A 213 4.93 -9.74 -9.26
C ASN A 213 3.77 -9.82 -10.24
N ALA A 214 4.07 -10.25 -11.46
CA ALA A 214 3.02 -10.41 -12.46
C ALA A 214 2.10 -11.58 -12.09
N ASN A 215 0.78 -11.35 -12.22
CA ASN A 215 -0.29 -12.34 -11.98
C ASN A 215 -0.47 -12.73 -10.50
N GLU A 216 -0.15 -11.84 -9.58
CA GLU A 216 -0.33 -12.04 -8.15
C GLU A 216 -1.69 -11.50 -7.67
N GLY A 217 -2.24 -10.46 -8.29
CA GLY A 217 -3.64 -10.07 -8.09
C GLY A 217 -4.02 -8.80 -8.81
N THR A 218 -4.96 -8.05 -8.24
CA THR A 218 -5.26 -6.67 -8.57
C THR A 218 -5.08 -5.81 -7.32
N ASP A 219 -3.95 -5.14 -7.24
CA ASP A 219 -3.45 -4.59 -5.99
C ASP A 219 -3.66 -3.09 -5.87
N THR A 220 -3.70 -2.61 -4.63
CA THR A 220 -3.98 -1.20 -4.33
C THR A 220 -2.90 -0.60 -3.45
N VAL A 221 -2.29 0.50 -3.89
CA VAL A 221 -1.58 1.40 -2.98
C VAL A 221 -2.54 2.45 -2.44
N GLN A 222 -2.57 2.59 -1.11
CA GLN A 222 -3.18 3.69 -0.41
C GLN A 222 -2.08 4.61 0.13
N THR A 223 -2.21 5.92 -0.09
CA THR A 223 -1.20 6.87 0.38
C THR A 223 -1.77 8.24 0.72
N ALA A 224 -1.17 8.89 1.72
CA ALA A 224 -1.41 10.30 2.04
C ALA A 224 -0.26 11.22 1.59
N LEU A 225 0.72 10.69 0.85
CA LEU A 225 1.84 11.46 0.31
C LEU A 225 1.35 12.48 -0.72
N ALA A 226 1.97 13.65 -0.77
CA ALA A 226 1.64 14.68 -1.76
C ALA A 226 1.88 14.25 -3.22
N SER A 227 2.72 13.23 -3.43
CA SER A 227 2.93 12.62 -4.74
C SER A 227 3.31 11.16 -4.62
N TYR A 228 2.79 10.32 -5.51
CA TYR A 228 3.17 8.91 -5.60
C TYR A 228 3.13 8.40 -7.05
N THR A 229 4.00 7.46 -7.38
CA THR A 229 4.02 6.79 -8.68
C THR A 229 4.00 5.29 -8.46
N LEU A 230 3.04 4.59 -9.05
CA LEU A 230 2.92 3.14 -8.92
C LEU A 230 4.17 2.44 -9.44
N GLY A 231 4.62 1.44 -8.67
CA GLY A 231 5.60 0.47 -9.12
C GLY A 231 5.05 -0.43 -10.22
N ASN A 232 5.89 -1.32 -10.76
CA ASN A 232 5.42 -2.31 -11.74
C ASN A 232 4.38 -3.24 -11.11
N ASN A 233 3.47 -3.77 -11.93
CA ASN A 233 2.50 -4.80 -11.55
C ASN A 233 1.42 -4.37 -10.55
N VAL A 234 1.38 -3.11 -10.13
CA VAL A 234 0.29 -2.59 -9.30
C VAL A 234 -0.73 -1.85 -10.16
N GLU A 235 -2.02 -2.14 -9.94
CA GLU A 235 -3.11 -1.63 -10.76
C GLU A 235 -3.76 -0.37 -10.17
N ASN A 236 -3.91 -0.28 -8.85
CA ASN A 236 -4.72 0.78 -8.25
C ASN A 236 -3.91 1.71 -7.34
N LEU A 237 -4.21 3.00 -7.42
CA LEU A 237 -3.70 4.05 -6.54
C LEU A 237 -4.87 4.82 -5.96
N THR A 238 -4.95 4.87 -4.63
CA THR A 238 -5.97 5.64 -3.90
C THR A 238 -5.30 6.65 -2.99
N TYR A 239 -5.59 7.92 -3.19
CA TYR A 239 -5.17 8.97 -2.27
C TYR A 239 -6.09 9.02 -1.05
N THR A 240 -5.50 9.02 0.14
CA THR A 240 -6.22 9.05 1.42
C THR A 240 -5.86 10.28 2.26
N GLY A 241 -5.08 11.22 1.70
CA GLY A 241 -4.70 12.45 2.37
C GLY A 241 -5.75 13.54 2.28
N SER A 242 -5.37 14.76 2.68
CA SER A 242 -6.28 15.91 2.77
C SER A 242 -5.65 17.18 2.20
N ALA A 243 -4.91 17.04 1.11
CA ALA A 243 -4.25 18.11 0.38
C ALA A 243 -4.18 17.74 -1.11
N SER A 244 -3.77 18.68 -1.97
CA SER A 244 -3.49 18.38 -3.38
C SER A 244 -2.49 17.23 -3.54
N PHE A 245 -2.77 16.37 -4.50
CA PHE A 245 -2.07 15.15 -4.80
C PHE A 245 -1.55 15.11 -6.25
N THR A 246 -0.40 14.49 -6.46
CA THR A 246 0.09 14.12 -7.79
C THR A 246 0.25 12.61 -7.88
N GLY A 247 -0.71 11.95 -8.53
CA GLY A 247 -0.73 10.51 -8.73
C GLY A 247 -0.26 10.13 -10.13
N ALA A 248 0.66 9.18 -10.22
CA ALA A 248 1.05 8.59 -11.50
C ALA A 248 0.94 7.06 -11.48
N GLY A 249 0.44 6.49 -12.57
CA GLY A 249 0.39 5.05 -12.80
C GLY A 249 1.66 4.53 -13.47
N ASN A 250 1.53 3.37 -14.11
CA ASN A 250 2.60 2.66 -14.80
C ASN A 250 2.18 2.35 -16.26
N ALA A 251 2.53 1.18 -16.80
CA ALA A 251 2.19 0.81 -18.18
C ALA A 251 0.94 -0.11 -18.28
N LEU A 252 0.37 -0.49 -17.14
CA LEU A 252 -0.86 -1.28 -17.02
C LEU A 252 -2.07 -0.37 -17.11
N ALA A 253 -3.26 -0.97 -17.25
CA ALA A 253 -4.51 -0.25 -17.06
C ALA A 253 -4.70 0.04 -15.57
N ASN A 254 -4.40 1.28 -15.17
CA ASN A 254 -4.44 1.72 -13.79
C ASN A 254 -5.77 2.38 -13.42
N THR A 255 -6.22 2.21 -12.17
CA THR A 255 -7.26 3.06 -11.57
C THR A 255 -6.60 4.00 -10.58
N ILE A 256 -6.71 5.31 -10.80
CA ILE A 256 -6.16 6.33 -9.91
C ILE A 256 -7.30 7.17 -9.36
N ILE A 257 -7.45 7.17 -8.04
CA ILE A 257 -8.44 7.94 -7.30
C ILE A 257 -7.70 9.00 -6.50
N GLY A 258 -7.96 10.27 -6.82
CA GLY A 258 -7.56 11.45 -6.07
C GLY A 258 -8.38 11.61 -4.80
N GLY A 259 -8.48 12.84 -4.31
CA GLY A 259 -9.27 13.17 -3.13
C GLY A 259 -10.01 14.48 -3.28
N ALA A 260 -10.12 15.21 -2.19
CA ALA A 260 -10.45 16.62 -2.29
C ALA A 260 -9.19 17.42 -2.68
N PHE A 261 -9.37 18.69 -3.02
CA PHE A 261 -8.35 19.63 -3.50
C PHE A 261 -7.88 19.34 -4.93
N ASN A 262 -7.10 20.27 -5.47
CA ASN A 262 -6.66 20.23 -6.85
C ASN A 262 -5.58 19.17 -7.05
N ASP A 263 -5.92 18.09 -7.72
CA ASP A 263 -5.08 16.94 -7.97
C ASP A 263 -4.54 16.93 -9.40
N THR A 264 -3.46 16.19 -9.62
CA THR A 264 -2.90 15.93 -10.95
C THR A 264 -2.70 14.45 -11.14
N LEU A 265 -3.48 13.84 -12.02
CA LEU A 265 -3.49 12.39 -12.24
C LEU A 265 -2.96 12.06 -13.64
N ASN A 266 -2.01 11.12 -13.71
CA ASN A 266 -1.44 10.62 -14.96
C ASN A 266 -1.40 9.09 -14.93
N GLY A 267 -2.29 8.43 -15.67
CA GLY A 267 -2.36 6.96 -15.72
C GLY A 267 -1.09 6.29 -16.26
N GLY A 268 -0.35 7.00 -17.12
CA GLY A 268 0.76 6.42 -17.87
C GLY A 268 0.27 5.88 -19.21
N ALA A 269 0.91 4.82 -19.71
CA ALA A 269 0.67 4.36 -21.09
C ALA A 269 -0.56 3.43 -21.24
N GLY A 270 -1.17 3.02 -20.13
CA GLY A 270 -2.28 2.07 -20.06
C GLY A 270 -3.57 2.61 -20.63
N ALA A 271 -4.65 1.85 -20.48
CA ALA A 271 -6.00 2.40 -20.67
C ALA A 271 -6.57 2.63 -19.28
N ASP A 272 -6.48 3.86 -18.79
CA ASP A 272 -6.53 4.15 -17.37
C ASP A 272 -7.87 4.77 -16.94
N SER A 273 -8.24 4.60 -15.68
CA SER A 273 -9.39 5.25 -15.06
C SER A 273 -8.89 6.31 -14.08
N LEU A 274 -9.13 7.57 -14.38
CA LEU A 274 -8.69 8.72 -13.57
C LEU A 274 -9.91 9.40 -12.95
N ILE A 275 -9.94 9.46 -11.61
CA ILE A 275 -11.04 10.02 -10.82
C ILE A 275 -10.43 11.06 -9.87
N GLY A 276 -10.70 12.34 -10.05
CA GLY A 276 -10.10 13.40 -9.23
C GLY A 276 -10.79 13.59 -7.89
N GLY A 277 -12.08 13.91 -7.91
CA GLY A 277 -12.89 14.20 -6.73
C GLY A 277 -13.17 15.70 -6.60
N ASP A 278 -13.43 16.19 -5.38
CA ASP A 278 -13.71 17.62 -5.17
C ASP A 278 -12.45 18.46 -5.43
N GLY A 279 -12.41 19.32 -6.44
CA GLY A 279 -11.24 20.14 -6.72
C GLY A 279 -11.21 20.67 -8.13
N ASN A 280 -10.21 21.47 -8.45
CA ASN A 280 -9.90 21.76 -9.83
C ASN A 280 -8.75 20.86 -10.27
N ASP A 281 -9.10 19.73 -10.85
CA ASP A 281 -8.20 18.63 -11.10
C ASP A 281 -7.62 18.67 -12.51
N THR A 282 -6.48 18.00 -12.68
CA THR A 282 -5.77 17.92 -13.95
C THR A 282 -5.50 16.47 -14.34
N TYR A 283 -6.05 16.05 -15.47
CA TYR A 283 -5.87 14.73 -16.05
C TYR A 283 -4.85 14.79 -17.19
N ILE A 284 -3.82 13.95 -17.12
CA ILE A 284 -2.94 13.72 -18.26
C ILE A 284 -3.46 12.50 -19.01
N VAL A 285 -3.97 12.73 -20.22
CA VAL A 285 -4.53 11.69 -21.09
C VAL A 285 -3.63 11.49 -22.29
N ASP A 286 -2.98 10.33 -22.37
CA ASP A 286 -2.08 9.98 -23.46
C ASP A 286 -2.48 8.70 -24.22
N ASN A 287 -3.49 7.98 -23.72
CA ASN A 287 -4.06 6.82 -24.35
C ASN A 287 -5.54 7.04 -24.67
N ALA A 288 -5.98 6.59 -25.85
CA ALA A 288 -7.38 6.71 -26.27
C ALA A 288 -8.36 5.85 -25.45
N GLY A 289 -7.83 4.93 -24.65
CA GLY A 289 -8.58 4.12 -23.69
C GLY A 289 -8.74 4.77 -22.32
N ASP A 290 -8.11 5.91 -22.05
CA ASP A 290 -8.23 6.60 -20.77
C ASP A 290 -9.64 7.15 -20.57
N ILE A 291 -10.14 6.99 -19.35
CA ILE A 291 -11.44 7.46 -18.90
C ILE A 291 -11.23 8.44 -17.75
N VAL A 292 -11.69 9.66 -17.94
CA VAL A 292 -11.78 10.68 -16.88
C VAL A 292 -13.21 10.65 -16.32
N THR A 293 -13.34 10.59 -15.01
CA THR A 293 -14.63 10.54 -14.31
C THR A 293 -14.70 11.64 -13.27
N GLU A 294 -15.58 12.60 -13.51
CA GLU A 294 -15.95 13.70 -12.62
C GLU A 294 -17.44 13.66 -12.29
N ALA A 295 -17.85 14.36 -11.22
CA ALA A 295 -19.25 14.65 -10.97
C ALA A 295 -19.55 16.15 -10.97
N ALA A 296 -20.82 16.47 -11.19
CA ALA A 296 -21.29 17.84 -11.17
C ALA A 296 -20.99 18.54 -9.84
N ASP A 297 -20.60 19.81 -9.93
CA ASP A 297 -20.27 20.69 -8.80
C ASP A 297 -18.99 20.29 -7.99
N GLU A 298 -18.12 19.42 -8.52
CA GLU A 298 -16.85 19.03 -7.88
C GLU A 298 -15.71 20.02 -8.14
N GLY A 299 -15.75 20.80 -9.23
CA GLY A 299 -14.91 21.98 -9.37
C GLY A 299 -14.80 22.49 -10.80
N THR A 300 -13.57 22.69 -11.28
CA THR A 300 -13.32 23.12 -12.66
C THR A 300 -12.09 22.42 -13.20
N ASP A 301 -12.33 21.44 -14.05
CA ASP A 301 -11.39 20.37 -14.30
C ASP A 301 -10.73 20.49 -15.67
N THR A 302 -9.53 19.95 -15.78
CA THR A 302 -8.70 20.12 -16.98
C THR A 302 -8.17 18.79 -17.48
N VAL A 303 -8.56 18.43 -18.70
CA VAL A 303 -7.84 17.41 -19.46
C VAL A 303 -6.70 18.04 -20.23
N ARG A 304 -5.50 17.49 -20.07
CA ARG A 304 -4.32 17.77 -20.87
C ARG A 304 -3.96 16.54 -21.69
N THR A 305 -3.97 16.66 -23.01
CA THR A 305 -3.78 15.50 -23.88
C THR A 305 -2.71 15.68 -24.95
N THR A 306 -2.08 14.57 -25.32
CA THR A 306 -1.21 14.47 -26.51
C THR A 306 -1.87 13.72 -27.67
N LEU A 307 -3.08 13.20 -27.48
CA LEU A 307 -3.84 12.50 -28.50
C LEU A 307 -4.17 13.44 -29.66
N ALA A 308 -4.16 12.92 -30.89
CA ALA A 308 -4.53 13.70 -32.08
C ALA A 308 -6.02 14.09 -32.09
N SER A 309 -6.85 13.45 -31.27
CA SER A 309 -8.25 13.81 -31.08
C SER A 309 -8.72 13.45 -29.67
N TYR A 310 -9.51 14.31 -29.05
CA TYR A 310 -10.13 14.04 -27.75
C TYR A 310 -11.47 14.76 -27.61
N THR A 311 -12.42 14.10 -26.95
CA THR A 311 -13.73 14.65 -26.62
C THR A 311 -13.87 14.64 -25.10
N LEU A 312 -14.20 15.77 -24.49
CA LEU A 312 -14.41 15.85 -23.05
C LEU A 312 -15.58 14.93 -22.63
N GLY A 313 -15.40 14.24 -21.51
CA GLY A 313 -16.50 13.58 -20.80
C GLY A 313 -17.48 14.60 -20.23
N SER A 314 -18.58 14.17 -19.60
CA SER A 314 -19.43 15.10 -18.84
C SER A 314 -18.64 15.70 -17.67
N ASP A 315 -19.11 16.84 -17.16
CA ASP A 315 -18.61 17.42 -15.90
C ASP A 315 -17.12 17.82 -15.94
N VAL A 316 -16.54 17.99 -17.14
CA VAL A 316 -15.17 18.51 -17.33
C VAL A 316 -15.22 19.78 -18.19
N GLU A 317 -14.61 20.87 -17.73
CA GLU A 317 -14.73 22.18 -18.38
C GLU A 317 -13.58 22.49 -19.34
N ASN A 318 -12.35 22.06 -19.05
CA ASN A 318 -11.18 22.51 -19.81
C ASN A 318 -10.49 21.38 -20.57
N LEU A 319 -10.12 21.68 -21.82
CA LEU A 319 -9.31 20.81 -22.67
C LEU A 319 -8.09 21.58 -23.18
N THR A 320 -6.90 21.10 -22.87
CA THR A 320 -5.64 21.67 -23.37
C THR A 320 -4.85 20.62 -24.13
N TYR A 321 -4.60 20.89 -25.41
CA TYR A 321 -3.67 20.09 -26.19
C TYR A 321 -2.23 20.47 -25.85
N ILE A 322 -1.42 19.47 -25.47
CA ILE A 322 -0.01 19.64 -25.10
C ILE A 322 0.94 18.96 -26.09
N GLY A 323 0.42 18.47 -27.22
CA GLY A 323 1.21 17.93 -28.31
C GLY A 323 1.67 18.98 -29.32
N THR A 324 2.13 18.53 -30.48
CA THR A 324 2.70 19.39 -31.54
C THR A 324 2.18 19.07 -32.94
N VAL A 325 1.27 18.10 -33.06
CA VAL A 325 0.64 17.73 -34.34
C VAL A 325 -0.77 18.33 -34.40
N ALA A 326 -1.42 18.24 -35.57
CA ALA A 326 -2.81 18.67 -35.70
C ALA A 326 -3.71 17.93 -34.71
N PHE A 327 -4.55 18.68 -34.01
CA PHE A 327 -5.44 18.21 -32.96
C PHE A 327 -6.90 18.45 -33.31
N ALA A 328 -7.76 17.49 -32.99
CA ALA A 328 -9.21 17.63 -33.01
C ALA A 328 -9.78 17.58 -31.59
N GLY A 329 -10.10 18.74 -31.03
CA GLY A 329 -10.70 18.87 -29.69
C GLY A 329 -12.20 19.06 -29.77
N THR A 330 -12.96 18.38 -28.90
CA THR A 330 -14.41 18.56 -28.78
C THR A 330 -14.79 18.71 -27.31
N GLY A 331 -15.57 19.73 -26.98
CA GLY A 331 -16.15 19.92 -25.65
C GLY A 331 -17.39 19.04 -25.42
N ASN A 332 -18.21 19.46 -24.47
CA ASN A 332 -19.42 18.79 -24.00
C ASN A 332 -20.59 19.81 -23.95
N ASP A 333 -21.51 19.67 -22.99
CA ASP A 333 -22.69 20.54 -22.84
C ASP A 333 -22.46 21.70 -21.84
N LEU A 334 -21.23 21.87 -21.33
CA LEU A 334 -20.82 22.90 -20.38
C LEU A 334 -20.14 24.07 -21.09
N ASP A 335 -19.92 25.16 -20.35
CA ASP A 335 -19.08 26.27 -20.80
C ASP A 335 -17.61 25.83 -20.84
N ASN A 336 -17.13 25.35 -21.99
CA ASN A 336 -15.79 24.78 -22.10
C ASN A 336 -14.72 25.80 -22.46
N THR A 337 -13.49 25.61 -21.94
CA THR A 337 -12.30 26.27 -22.48
C THR A 337 -11.42 25.26 -23.20
N ILE A 338 -11.25 25.43 -24.51
CA ILE A 338 -10.47 24.52 -25.35
C ILE A 338 -9.27 25.25 -25.95
N ILE A 339 -8.06 24.73 -25.70
CA ILE A 339 -6.79 25.29 -26.15
C ILE A 339 -6.07 24.27 -27.05
N GLY A 340 -5.83 24.64 -28.31
CA GLY A 340 -5.02 23.91 -29.28
C GLY A 340 -3.52 24.16 -29.13
N GLY A 341 -2.75 23.60 -30.07
CA GLY A 341 -1.29 23.61 -30.11
C GLY A 341 -0.70 24.62 -31.07
N VAL A 342 0.31 24.18 -31.83
CA VAL A 342 1.05 25.01 -32.83
C VAL A 342 0.80 24.56 -34.27
N ALA A 343 -0.04 23.55 -34.45
CA ALA A 343 -0.41 22.99 -35.74
C ALA A 343 -1.81 23.46 -36.13
N ASN A 344 -2.26 23.10 -37.33
CA ASN A 344 -3.62 23.43 -37.74
C ASN A 344 -4.62 22.52 -37.03
N ASP A 345 -5.34 23.08 -36.08
CA ASP A 345 -6.23 22.34 -35.19
C ASP A 345 -7.70 22.54 -35.57
N THR A 346 -8.57 21.66 -35.08
CA THR A 346 -10.02 21.77 -35.21
C THR A 346 -10.63 21.65 -33.83
N LEU A 347 -11.22 22.73 -33.34
CA LEU A 347 -11.82 22.80 -32.01
C LEU A 347 -13.33 22.99 -32.15
N SER A 348 -14.11 22.17 -31.44
CA SER A 348 -15.56 22.27 -31.36
C SER A 348 -15.97 22.46 -29.90
N GLY A 349 -16.68 23.55 -29.58
CA GLY A 349 -17.19 23.83 -28.24
C GLY A 349 -18.30 22.87 -27.84
N GLY A 350 -19.43 22.93 -28.54
CA GLY A 350 -20.56 22.05 -28.30
C GLY A 350 -21.81 22.83 -27.92
N VAL A 351 -22.33 22.61 -26.72
CA VAL A 351 -23.36 23.47 -26.13
C VAL A 351 -22.71 24.16 -24.93
N GLY A 352 -23.10 25.39 -24.64
CA GLY A 352 -22.53 26.17 -23.55
C GLY A 352 -21.89 27.45 -24.08
N HIS A 353 -21.30 28.23 -23.19
CA HIS A 353 -20.57 29.44 -23.52
C HIS A 353 -19.08 29.13 -23.64
N ASP A 354 -18.65 28.71 -24.82
CA ASP A 354 -17.34 28.15 -25.02
C ASP A 354 -16.27 29.21 -25.30
N THR A 355 -15.03 28.94 -24.86
CA THR A 355 -13.84 29.71 -25.23
C THR A 355 -12.88 28.83 -26.01
N LEU A 356 -12.72 29.11 -27.30
CA LEU A 356 -11.88 28.33 -28.21
C LEU A 356 -10.64 29.12 -28.61
N ASN A 357 -9.46 28.57 -28.32
CA ASN A 357 -8.17 29.12 -28.71
C ASN A 357 -7.38 28.08 -29.49
N GLY A 358 -7.30 28.22 -30.81
CA GLY A 358 -6.53 27.31 -31.68
C GLY A 358 -5.04 27.24 -31.34
N GLY A 359 -4.52 28.28 -30.69
CA GLY A 359 -3.09 28.43 -30.49
C GLY A 359 -2.45 28.96 -31.77
N GLY A 360 -1.27 28.44 -32.13
CA GLY A 360 -0.67 28.79 -33.41
C GLY A 360 -1.12 27.80 -34.48
N GLY A 361 -1.37 28.27 -35.69
CA GLY A 361 -1.83 27.36 -36.75
C GLY A 361 -2.76 28.12 -37.69
N ALA A 362 -3.28 27.46 -38.71
CA ALA A 362 -4.49 27.94 -39.38
C ALA A 362 -5.62 27.04 -38.92
N ASP A 363 -6.34 27.47 -37.89
CA ASP A 363 -7.20 26.61 -37.09
C ASP A 363 -8.66 26.71 -37.52
N HIS A 364 -9.45 25.69 -37.21
CA HIS A 364 -10.89 25.69 -37.42
C HIS A 364 -11.61 25.67 -36.07
N LEU A 365 -12.25 26.78 -35.72
CA LEU A 365 -12.96 26.96 -34.46
C LEU A 365 -14.48 26.92 -34.73
N ILE A 366 -15.18 26.02 -34.05
CA ILE A 366 -16.62 25.77 -34.17
C ILE A 366 -17.23 25.92 -32.78
N GLY A 367 -17.97 26.98 -32.52
CA GLY A 367 -18.55 27.28 -31.21
C GLY A 367 -19.64 26.27 -30.88
N GLY A 368 -20.76 26.37 -31.58
CA GLY A 368 -21.91 25.50 -31.36
C GLY A 368 -23.05 26.32 -30.78
N ALA A 369 -23.80 25.80 -29.81
CA ALA A 369 -24.92 26.54 -29.24
C ALA A 369 -24.53 27.23 -27.94
N GLY A 370 -24.78 28.54 -27.86
CA GLY A 370 -24.46 29.40 -26.74
C GLY A 370 -23.69 30.62 -27.22
N ASP A 371 -23.39 31.53 -26.30
CA ASP A 371 -22.61 32.75 -26.61
C ASP A 371 -21.11 32.43 -26.51
N ASP A 372 -20.47 32.22 -27.66
CA ASP A 372 -19.10 31.68 -27.74
C ASP A 372 -18.02 32.75 -27.93
N THR A 373 -16.79 32.43 -27.53
CA THR A 373 -15.61 33.29 -27.65
C THR A 373 -14.49 32.60 -28.41
N TYR A 374 -14.06 33.23 -29.50
CA TYR A 374 -12.98 32.76 -30.37
C TYR A 374 -11.71 33.58 -30.19
N ILE A 375 -10.59 32.95 -29.86
CA ILE A 375 -9.27 33.57 -29.89
C ILE A 375 -8.65 33.33 -31.27
N VAL A 376 -8.61 34.38 -32.09
CA VAL A 376 -8.06 34.34 -33.45
C VAL A 376 -6.74 35.09 -33.48
N ASP A 377 -5.63 34.37 -33.69
CA ASP A 377 -4.28 34.94 -33.72
C ASP A 377 -3.56 34.75 -35.06
N ASN A 378 -4.14 33.95 -35.96
CA ASN A 378 -3.62 33.71 -37.29
C ASN A 378 -4.65 34.11 -38.35
N ALA A 379 -4.18 34.73 -39.44
CA ALA A 379 -5.05 35.11 -40.55
C ALA A 379 -5.63 33.90 -41.32
N GLY A 380 -5.11 32.69 -41.08
CA GLY A 380 -5.61 31.43 -41.60
C GLY A 380 -6.75 30.82 -40.79
N ASP A 381 -7.06 31.35 -39.60
CA ASP A 381 -8.10 30.79 -38.74
C ASP A 381 -9.50 30.95 -39.36
N ILE A 382 -10.30 29.92 -39.19
CA ILE A 382 -11.66 29.82 -39.69
C ILE A 382 -12.59 29.67 -38.49
N VAL A 383 -13.51 30.62 -38.32
CA VAL A 383 -14.60 30.55 -37.35
C VAL A 383 -15.87 30.08 -38.06
N THR A 384 -16.59 29.11 -37.48
CA THR A 384 -17.84 28.57 -38.01
C THR A 384 -18.96 28.65 -36.98
N GLU A 385 -20.02 29.37 -37.35
CA GLU A 385 -21.26 29.51 -36.59
C GLU A 385 -22.49 29.30 -37.47
N ASN A 386 -23.53 28.63 -36.96
CA ASN A 386 -24.83 28.58 -37.61
C ASN A 386 -25.75 29.70 -37.11
N ALA A 387 -26.91 29.82 -37.77
CA ALA A 387 -27.89 30.83 -37.37
C ALA A 387 -28.66 30.40 -36.12
N ASN A 388 -28.85 31.34 -35.19
CA ASN A 388 -29.57 31.16 -33.92
C ASN A 388 -28.84 30.27 -32.90
N GLU A 389 -27.51 30.27 -32.94
CA GLU A 389 -26.66 29.51 -32.04
C GLU A 389 -26.23 30.35 -30.82
N GLY A 390 -26.05 31.66 -30.94
CA GLY A 390 -25.94 32.56 -29.78
C GLY A 390 -25.59 33.98 -30.18
N ILE A 391 -24.88 34.69 -29.29
CA ILE A 391 -24.21 35.96 -29.56
C ILE A 391 -22.70 35.78 -29.40
N ASP A 392 -22.01 35.73 -30.53
CA ASP A 392 -20.64 35.21 -30.54
C ASP A 392 -19.61 36.32 -30.67
N THR A 393 -18.42 36.09 -30.11
CA THR A 393 -17.35 37.09 -30.03
C THR A 393 -16.03 36.56 -30.54
N VAL A 394 -15.48 37.20 -31.57
CA VAL A 394 -14.06 37.05 -31.92
C VAL A 394 -13.21 38.04 -31.12
N ARG A 395 -12.17 37.53 -30.47
CA ARG A 395 -11.09 38.29 -29.85
C ARG A 395 -9.80 38.05 -30.65
N THR A 396 -9.18 39.11 -31.16
CA THR A 396 -8.03 38.96 -32.05
C THR A 396 -6.89 39.93 -31.74
N ASN A 397 -5.65 39.47 -31.96
CA ASN A 397 -4.44 40.30 -31.94
C ASN A 397 -4.00 40.72 -33.36
N LEU A 398 -4.75 40.32 -34.40
CA LEU A 398 -4.47 40.68 -35.78
C LEU A 398 -4.73 42.17 -35.99
N SER A 399 -3.95 42.79 -36.88
CA SER A 399 -4.17 44.21 -37.26
C SER A 399 -5.49 44.46 -38.00
N ALA A 400 -6.09 43.41 -38.58
CA ALA A 400 -7.40 43.44 -39.21
C ALA A 400 -7.99 42.02 -39.22
N HIS A 401 -9.29 41.93 -38.97
CA HIS A 401 -10.07 40.71 -39.07
C HIS A 401 -11.48 41.02 -39.62
N THR A 402 -12.05 40.10 -40.38
CA THR A 402 -13.43 40.18 -40.88
C THR A 402 -14.22 39.03 -40.26
N LEU A 403 -15.30 39.36 -39.55
CA LEU A 403 -16.15 38.37 -38.90
C LEU A 403 -16.74 37.39 -39.92
N ALA A 404 -16.80 36.12 -39.51
CA ALA A 404 -17.54 35.08 -40.22
C ALA A 404 -19.05 35.36 -40.20
N ALA A 405 -19.82 34.59 -40.97
CA ALA A 405 -21.26 34.68 -40.90
C ALA A 405 -21.76 34.28 -39.50
N ASN A 406 -22.80 34.96 -39.01
CA ASN A 406 -23.44 34.72 -37.71
C ASN A 406 -22.56 34.96 -36.48
N VAL A 407 -21.44 35.71 -36.61
CA VAL A 407 -20.68 36.22 -35.47
C VAL A 407 -20.98 37.70 -35.28
N GLU A 408 -21.40 38.10 -34.08
CA GLU A 408 -21.90 39.44 -33.80
C GLU A 408 -20.81 40.43 -33.39
N ASN A 409 -19.81 39.96 -32.62
CA ASN A 409 -18.87 40.83 -31.92
C ASN A 409 -17.43 40.61 -32.35
N LEU A 410 -16.68 41.72 -32.46
CA LEU A 410 -15.24 41.73 -32.70
C LEU A 410 -14.54 42.62 -31.68
N THR A 411 -13.59 42.05 -30.96
CA THR A 411 -12.73 42.77 -30.01
C THR A 411 -11.26 42.62 -30.40
N TYR A 412 -10.58 43.75 -30.66
CA TYR A 412 -9.13 43.76 -30.82
C TYR A 412 -8.47 43.83 -29.45
N ILE A 413 -7.57 42.90 -29.15
CA ILE A 413 -6.91 42.75 -27.85
C ILE A 413 -5.39 43.03 -27.90
N GLY A 414 -4.91 43.65 -28.99
CA GLY A 414 -3.50 43.99 -29.24
C GLY A 414 -3.30 45.36 -29.87
#